data_AF-A0A973CCY5-F1
#
_entry.id   AF-A0A973CCY5-F1
#
_cell.length_a   1.000
_cell.length_b   1.000
_cell.length_c   1.000
_cell.angle_alpha   90.00
_cell.angle_beta   90.00
_cell.angle_gamma   90.00
#
_symmetry.space_group_name_H-M   'P 1'
#
loop_
_entity.id
_entity.type
_entity.pdbx_description
1 polymer ?
#
loop_
_entity_poly.entity_id
_entity_poly.type
_entity_poly.pdbx_seq_one_letter_code
_entity_poly.pdbx_strand_id
1 'polypeptide(L)'
;DVFESYKLSSPPGPYSFDNRYITEDVPMGLVLLASLGDKLNIAVPECHRLIEMCGGILKRDFYKEGRTLTSLGLGALSTEDLLSFVNDGIVPIKKLIA
;
A
#
# COMPACT_ATOMS: atom_id res chain seq x y z
N ASP A 1 15.45 16.12 -25.99
CA ASP A 1 15.74 17.39 -25.29
C ASP A 1 15.24 17.43 -23.86
N VAL A 2 13.94 17.30 -23.58
CA VAL A 2 13.40 17.38 -22.20
C VAL A 2 13.90 16.26 -21.26
N PHE A 3 13.93 14.99 -21.72
CA PHE A 3 14.40 13.88 -20.87
C PHE A 3 15.91 13.94 -20.59
N GLU A 4 16.72 14.40 -21.55
CA GLU A 4 18.16 14.56 -21.37
C GLU A 4 18.50 15.75 -20.46
N SER A 5 17.79 16.87 -20.58
CA SER A 5 17.98 18.00 -19.65
C SER A 5 17.55 17.66 -18.23
N TYR A 6 16.49 16.86 -18.07
CA TYR A 6 16.03 16.38 -16.77
C TYR A 6 17.03 15.40 -16.15
N LYS A 7 17.62 14.49 -16.93
CA LYS A 7 18.66 13.56 -16.47
C LYS A 7 19.88 14.28 -15.90
N LEU A 8 20.27 15.42 -16.48
CA LEU A 8 21.41 16.22 -16.04
C LEU A 8 21.12 17.07 -14.78
N SER A 9 19.87 17.46 -14.56
CA SER A 9 19.48 18.40 -13.50
C SER A 9 18.80 17.75 -12.30
N SER A 10 18.32 16.51 -12.44
CA SER A 10 17.58 15.83 -11.38
C SER A 10 18.50 15.29 -10.28
N PRO A 11 18.04 15.28 -9.02
CA PRO A 11 18.73 14.59 -7.95
C PRO A 11 18.92 13.11 -8.32
N PRO A 12 20.08 12.50 -8.03
CA PRO A 12 20.26 11.07 -8.23
C PRO A 12 19.27 10.29 -7.35
N GLY A 13 18.82 9.14 -7.86
CA GLY A 13 18.03 8.21 -7.08
C GLY A 13 18.81 7.66 -5.88
N PRO A 14 18.12 6.95 -4.96
CA PRO A 14 18.76 6.38 -3.78
C PRO A 14 19.80 5.33 -4.18
N TYR A 15 20.93 5.32 -3.46
CA TYR A 15 22.02 4.36 -3.65
C TYR A 15 21.86 3.07 -2.80
N SER A 16 20.81 3.01 -1.98
CA SER A 16 20.51 1.89 -1.10
C SER A 16 19.03 1.52 -1.22
N PHE A 17 18.70 0.25 -1.04
CA PHE A 17 17.31 -0.20 -0.91
C PHE A 17 16.67 0.29 0.39
N ASP A 18 17.46 0.60 1.42
CA ASP A 18 16.95 1.25 2.64
C ASP A 18 16.74 2.74 2.38
N ASN A 19 15.64 3.05 1.70
CA ASN A 19 15.22 4.39 1.35
C ASN A 19 13.70 4.51 1.39
N ARG A 20 13.20 5.75 1.42
CA ARG A 20 11.76 6.05 1.59
C ARG A 20 10.86 5.41 0.52
N TYR A 21 11.32 5.25 -0.72
CA TYR A 21 10.54 4.59 -1.77
C TYR A 21 10.22 3.13 -1.43
N ILE A 22 11.01 2.49 -0.58
CA ILE A 22 10.74 1.13 -0.12
C ILE A 22 10.14 1.16 1.27
N THR A 23 10.76 1.87 2.21
CA THR A 23 10.36 1.84 3.62
C THR A 23 9.03 2.54 3.90
N GLU A 24 8.54 3.38 2.99
CA GLU A 24 7.22 4.01 3.04
C GLU A 24 6.26 3.39 2.01
N ASP A 25 6.59 3.39 0.72
CA ASP A 25 5.61 3.04 -0.32
C ASP A 25 5.20 1.56 -0.30
N VAL A 26 6.10 0.65 0.09
CA VAL A 26 5.77 -0.78 0.17
C VAL A 26 4.79 -1.05 1.33
N PRO A 27 5.10 -0.74 2.59
CA PRO A 27 4.17 -1.00 3.69
C PRO A 27 2.93 -0.10 3.66
N MET A 28 3.01 1.15 3.18
CA MET A 28 1.87 2.07 3.23
C MET A 28 0.99 2.00 1.97
N GLY A 29 1.60 1.73 0.81
CA GLY A 29 0.93 1.68 -0.49
C GLY A 29 0.65 0.26 -0.95
N LEU A 30 1.69 -0.55 -1.20
CA LEU A 30 1.52 -1.88 -1.80
C LEU A 30 0.77 -2.84 -0.88
N VAL A 31 1.06 -2.86 0.43
CA VAL A 31 0.35 -3.72 1.38
C VAL A 31 -1.12 -3.31 1.49
N LEU A 32 -1.42 -2.01 1.44
CA LEU A 32 -2.81 -1.53 1.43
C LEU A 32 -3.53 -1.94 0.15
N LEU A 33 -2.87 -1.83 -1.00
CA LEU A 33 -3.41 -2.24 -2.29
C LEU A 33 -3.65 -3.75 -2.36
N ALA A 34 -2.73 -4.56 -1.82
CA ALA A 34 -2.89 -6.00 -1.68
C ALA A 34 -4.11 -6.34 -0.80
N SER A 35 -4.23 -5.71 0.37
CA SER A 35 -5.39 -5.88 1.26
C SER A 35 -6.72 -5.48 0.60
N LEU A 36 -6.71 -4.50 -0.30
CA LEU A 36 -7.90 -4.12 -1.07
C LEU A 36 -8.21 -5.15 -2.17
N GLY A 37 -7.19 -5.67 -2.85
CA GLY A 37 -7.34 -6.76 -3.83
C GLY A 37 -8.00 -7.98 -3.21
N ASP A 38 -7.53 -8.41 -2.03
CA ASP A 38 -8.12 -9.51 -1.27
C ASP A 38 -9.60 -9.24 -0.93
N LYS A 39 -9.91 -8.03 -0.46
CA LYS A 39 -11.28 -7.62 -0.10
C LYS A 39 -12.25 -7.67 -1.27
N LEU A 40 -11.78 -7.22 -2.44
CA LEU A 40 -12.57 -7.13 -3.66
C LEU A 40 -12.53 -8.42 -4.49
N ASN A 41 -11.81 -9.45 -4.03
CA ASN A 41 -11.56 -10.68 -4.77
C ASN A 41 -10.92 -10.43 -6.15
N ILE A 42 -9.97 -9.49 -6.21
CA ILE A 42 -9.20 -9.12 -7.40
C ILE A 42 -7.75 -9.56 -7.19
N ALA A 43 -7.27 -10.45 -8.05
CA ALA A 43 -5.89 -10.92 -7.99
C ALA A 43 -4.90 -9.78 -8.33
N VAL A 44 -3.95 -9.51 -7.43
CA VAL A 44 -2.88 -8.52 -7.59
C VAL A 44 -1.49 -9.14 -7.43
N PRO A 45 -1.14 -10.16 -8.24
CA PRO A 45 0.06 -10.98 -8.03
C PRO A 45 1.36 -10.16 -8.04
N GLU A 46 1.44 -9.12 -8.87
CA GLU A 46 2.65 -8.28 -8.91
C GLU A 46 2.81 -7.42 -7.65
N CYS A 47 1.72 -7.02 -6.99
CA CYS A 47 1.82 -6.33 -5.70
C CYS A 47 2.44 -7.26 -4.65
N HIS A 48 1.95 -8.50 -4.56
CA HIS A 48 2.48 -9.48 -3.60
C HIS A 48 3.96 -9.77 -3.85
N ARG A 49 4.36 -9.98 -5.11
CA ARG A 49 5.75 -10.23 -5.47
C ARG A 49 6.67 -9.06 -5.11
N LEU A 50 6.23 -7.83 -5.36
CA LEU A 50 7.02 -6.64 -5.01
C LEU A 50 7.18 -6.50 -3.49
N ILE A 51 6.13 -6.75 -2.72
CA ILE A 51 6.17 -6.73 -1.24
C ILE A 51 7.17 -7.78 -0.73
N GLU A 52 7.08 -9.01 -1.22
CA GLU A 52 7.98 -10.10 -0.83
C GLU A 52 9.43 -9.83 -1.22
N MET A 53 9.66 -9.31 -2.44
CA MET A 53 11.01 -8.98 -2.92
C MET A 53 11.66 -7.90 -2.05
N CYS A 54 10.93 -6.81 -1.76
CA CYS A 54 11.41 -5.74 -0.90
C CYS A 54 11.64 -6.24 0.54
N GLY A 55 10.73 -7.08 1.06
CA GLY A 55 10.86 -7.70 2.37
C GLY A 55 12.09 -8.59 2.47
N GLY A 56 12.39 -9.38 1.44
CA GLY A 56 13.60 -10.19 1.36
C GLY A 56 14.89 -9.36 1.33
N ILE A 57 14.91 -8.27 0.54
CA ILE A 57 16.06 -7.36 0.43
C ILE A 57 16.37 -6.69 1.78
N LEU A 58 15.34 -6.16 2.46
CA LEU A 58 15.50 -5.44 3.71
C LEU A 58 15.38 -6.32 4.96
N LYS A 59 15.15 -7.64 4.79
CA LYS A 59 14.92 -8.61 5.87
C LYS A 59 13.79 -8.16 6.81
N ARG A 60 12.70 -7.66 6.23
CA ARG A 60 11.51 -7.14 6.93
C ARG A 60 10.25 -7.84 6.45
N ASP A 61 9.27 -7.96 7.34
CA ASP A 61 7.97 -8.54 7.02
C ASP A 61 6.97 -7.40 6.81
N PHE A 62 6.94 -6.88 5.59
CA PHE A 62 6.10 -5.73 5.27
C PHE A 62 4.60 -6.02 5.41
N TYR A 63 4.15 -7.29 5.33
CA TYR A 63 2.75 -7.61 5.61
C TYR A 63 2.37 -7.40 7.07
N LYS A 64 3.31 -7.59 8.01
CA LYS A 64 3.08 -7.31 9.45
C LYS A 64 3.19 -5.83 9.78
N GLU A 65 4.02 -5.10 9.05
CA GLU A 65 4.33 -3.70 9.33
C GLU A 65 3.41 -2.72 8.57
N GLY A 66 2.81 -3.18 7.47
CA GLY A 66 2.09 -2.35 6.53
C GLY A 66 0.63 -2.05 6.90
N ARG A 67 0.07 -1.05 6.21
CA ARG A 67 -1.34 -0.69 6.32
C ARG A 67 -2.19 -1.69 5.57
N THR A 68 -3.18 -2.24 6.25
CA THR A 68 -4.24 -3.09 5.68
C THR A 68 -5.60 -2.46 5.99
N LEU A 69 -6.67 -2.92 5.33
CA LEU A 69 -8.02 -2.50 5.71
C LEU A 69 -8.30 -2.83 7.19
N THR A 70 -7.81 -3.97 7.67
CA THR A 70 -7.92 -4.36 9.09
C THR A 70 -7.19 -3.40 10.01
N SER A 71 -5.93 -3.03 9.70
CA SER A 71 -5.16 -2.10 10.56
C SER A 71 -5.76 -0.70 10.58
N LEU A 72 -6.58 -0.34 9.59
CA LEU A 72 -7.31 0.92 9.51
C LEU A 72 -8.71 0.86 10.16
N GLY A 73 -9.12 -0.29 10.72
CA GLY A 73 -10.45 -0.49 11.28
C GLY A 73 -11.57 -0.65 10.22
N LEU A 74 -11.20 -0.92 8.97
CA LEU A 74 -12.12 -1.03 7.82
C LEU A 74 -12.33 -2.48 7.36
N GLY A 75 -11.63 -3.46 7.94
CA GLY A 75 -11.69 -4.87 7.51
C GLY A 75 -13.10 -5.48 7.52
N ALA A 76 -13.94 -5.04 8.46
CA ALA A 76 -15.31 -5.53 8.64
C ALA A 76 -16.36 -4.86 7.73
N LEU A 77 -16.00 -3.78 7.01
CA LEU A 77 -16.93 -3.12 6.10
C LEU A 77 -17.26 -4.03 4.91
N SER A 78 -18.49 -3.98 4.39
CA SER A 78 -18.76 -4.57 3.06
C SER A 78 -18.06 -3.75 1.97
N THR A 79 -18.02 -4.26 0.73
CA THR A 79 -17.47 -3.48 -0.39
C THR A 79 -18.28 -2.21 -0.61
N GLU A 80 -19.59 -2.29 -0.46
CA GLU A 80 -20.53 -1.16 -0.58
C GLU A 80 -20.31 -0.14 0.54
N ASP A 81 -20.20 -0.61 1.79
CA ASP A 81 -19.91 0.27 2.95
C ASP A 81 -18.54 0.94 2.79
N LEU A 82 -17.53 0.21 2.30
CA LEU A 82 -16.19 0.74 2.06
C LEU A 82 -16.22 1.83 0.98
N LEU A 83 -16.95 1.61 -0.10
CA LEU A 83 -17.09 2.59 -1.19
C LEU A 83 -17.82 3.85 -0.72
N SER A 84 -18.92 3.72 0.05
CA SER A 84 -19.59 4.89 0.63
C SER A 84 -18.70 5.61 1.64
N PHE A 85 -17.92 4.89 2.45
CA PHE A 85 -16.95 5.51 3.34
C PHE A 85 -15.92 6.37 2.58
N VAL A 86 -15.37 5.85 1.46
CA VAL A 86 -14.38 6.58 0.66
C VAL A 86 -14.99 7.82 0.00
N ASN A 87 -16.22 7.73 -0.52
CA ASN A 87 -16.85 8.83 -1.25
C ASN A 87 -17.45 9.89 -0.32
N ASP A 88 -18.08 9.46 0.76
CA ASP A 88 -18.97 10.30 1.58
C ASP A 88 -18.44 10.52 3.01
N GLY A 89 -17.41 9.78 3.43
CA GLY A 89 -16.88 9.82 4.80
C GLY A 89 -17.82 9.20 5.85
N ILE A 90 -18.88 8.52 5.42
CA ILE A 90 -19.90 7.93 6.30
C ILE A 90 -19.48 6.50 6.64
N VAL A 91 -19.41 6.17 7.93
CA VAL A 91 -19.26 4.79 8.39
C VAL A 91 -20.50 4.34 9.15
N PRO A 92 -21.03 3.13 8.91
CA PRO A 92 -22.02 2.55 9.80
C PRO A 92 -21.44 2.41 11.22
N ILE A 93 -21.96 3.22 12.16
CA ILE A 93 -21.47 3.33 13.56
C ILE A 93 -21.33 1.97 14.27
N LYS A 94 -22.12 0.97 13.86
CA LYS A 94 -22.11 -0.37 14.46
C LYS A 94 -20.88 -1.24 14.13
N LYS A 95 -19.99 -0.82 13.23
CA LYS A 95 -18.86 -1.64 12.73
C LYS A 95 -17.45 -1.13 13.09
N LEU A 96 -17.33 0.02 13.76
CA LEU A 96 -16.02 0.57 14.15
C LEU A 96 -15.50 0.03 15.50
N ILE A 97 -16.29 -0.76 16.21
CA ILE A 97 -16.07 -1.14 17.62
C ILE A 97 -16.03 -2.67 17.82
N ALA A 98 -15.72 -3.43 16.77
CA ALA A 98 -15.54 -4.89 16.84
C ALA A 98 -14.10 -5.26 16.51
#